data_AF-A0AA39ZR56-F1
#
_entry.id   AF-A0AA39ZR56-F1
#
_cell.length_a   1.000
_cell.length_b   1.000
_cell.length_c   1.000
_cell.angle_alpha   90.00
_cell.angle_beta   90.00
_cell.angle_gamma   90.00
#
_symmetry.space_group_name_H-M   'P 1'
#
loop_
_entity.id
_entity.type
_entity.pdbx_description
1 polymer ?
#
loop_
_entity_poly.entity_id
_entity_poly.type
_entity_poly.pdbx_seq_one_letter_code
_entity_poly.pdbx_strand_id
1 'polypeptide(L)'
;MQLPVNILLDVAVLSNVTTFDWRWSDKGSGAQMNGGFWHPISPDSRHFKPLGSVAVSGYQDINGQVPVILVGDNPSSRPEGKDWPAVASPMHYELVWDDKGSGAENDGSIWRPVAPHGYVCVGDVVANGYHRPSHDAIWCLRNDLVFDGSYDSPVIWSNAGSGVQRDTSIWGVNDQPRHPRIKVPAPDNYHPTFRCSKTHAEPDLHLAKYLGFYQA
;
A
#
# COMPACT_ATOMS: atom_id res chain seq x y z
N MET A 1 20.32 4.29 -21.16
CA MET A 1 20.29 5.38 -20.17
C MET A 1 20.06 4.71 -18.81
N GLN A 2 21.13 4.54 -18.04
CA GLN A 2 21.09 3.82 -16.77
C GLN A 2 20.44 4.74 -15.73
N LEU A 3 19.36 4.31 -15.08
CA LEU A 3 18.81 5.04 -13.92
C LEU A 3 19.87 5.04 -12.80
N PRO A 4 20.05 6.14 -12.04
CA PRO A 4 20.99 6.16 -10.94
C PRO A 4 20.55 5.18 -9.85
N VAL A 5 21.29 4.08 -9.71
CA VAL A 5 21.14 3.12 -8.60
C VAL A 5 21.85 3.73 -7.39
N ASN A 6 21.10 4.35 -6.49
CA ASN A 6 21.63 4.69 -5.18
C ASN A 6 21.74 3.38 -4.39
N ILE A 7 22.97 2.89 -4.17
CA ILE A 7 23.23 1.83 -3.20
C ILE A 7 23.05 2.45 -1.82
N LEU A 8 21.84 2.31 -1.28
CA LEU A 8 21.54 2.48 0.14
C LEU A 8 20.71 1.26 0.52
N LEU A 9 21.31 0.33 1.25
CA LEU A 9 20.63 -0.77 1.94
C LEU A 9 20.13 -1.92 1.06
N ASP A 10 19.87 -3.03 1.74
CA ASP A 10 19.45 -4.38 1.34
C ASP A 10 18.22 -4.45 0.41
N VAL A 11 17.64 -3.31 0.02
CA VAL A 11 16.41 -3.21 -0.77
C VAL A 11 16.74 -2.62 -2.14
N ALA A 12 16.38 -3.34 -3.20
CA ALA A 12 16.35 -2.78 -4.55
C ALA A 12 15.06 -1.98 -4.73
N VAL A 13 15.13 -0.81 -5.37
CA VAL A 13 13.96 0.06 -5.60
C VAL A 13 13.81 0.36 -7.08
N LEU A 14 12.62 0.10 -7.61
CA LEU A 14 12.18 0.62 -8.90
C LEU A 14 11.29 1.83 -8.64
N SER A 15 11.82 3.03 -8.89
CA SER A 15 11.08 4.28 -8.79
C SER A 15 10.32 4.59 -10.08
N ASN A 16 9.27 5.41 -9.98
CA ASN A 16 8.48 5.94 -11.10
C ASN A 16 7.63 4.90 -11.85
N VAL A 17 7.10 3.90 -11.15
CA VAL A 17 6.04 3.07 -11.73
C VAL A 17 4.74 3.87 -11.70
N THR A 18 4.17 4.12 -12.87
CA THR A 18 2.96 4.93 -13.06
C THR A 18 1.83 4.13 -13.71
N THR A 19 1.97 2.81 -13.77
CA THR A 19 0.99 1.89 -14.38
C THR A 19 0.29 1.07 -13.30
N PHE A 20 -1.04 1.04 -13.35
CA PHE A 20 -1.89 0.45 -12.32
C PHE A 20 -3.06 -0.32 -12.94
N ASP A 21 -3.42 -1.43 -12.30
CA ASP A 21 -4.72 -2.08 -12.49
C ASP A 21 -5.76 -1.35 -11.66
N TRP A 22 -6.86 -0.92 -12.29
CA TRP A 22 -8.05 -0.49 -11.55
C TRP A 22 -8.65 -1.67 -10.80
N ARG A 23 -8.99 -1.50 -9.52
CA ARG A 23 -9.53 -2.58 -8.67
C ARG A 23 -10.96 -2.35 -8.26
N TRP A 24 -11.30 -1.15 -7.81
CA TRP A 24 -12.63 -0.82 -7.30
C TRP A 24 -12.83 0.70 -7.22
N SER A 25 -14.09 1.13 -7.21
CA SER A 25 -14.49 2.46 -6.77
C SER A 25 -15.85 2.38 -6.10
N ASP A 26 -16.15 3.35 -5.25
CA ASP A 26 -17.42 3.40 -4.51
C ASP A 26 -18.58 4.00 -5.32
N LYS A 27 -18.41 4.13 -6.64
CA LYS A 27 -19.40 4.74 -7.51
C LYS A 27 -20.71 3.96 -7.46
N GLY A 28 -21.82 4.66 -7.21
CA GLY A 28 -23.15 4.07 -7.03
C GLY A 28 -23.48 3.69 -5.58
N SER A 29 -22.50 3.70 -4.66
CA SER A 29 -22.73 3.29 -3.26
C SER A 29 -23.56 4.25 -2.43
N GLY A 30 -23.73 5.50 -2.88
CA GLY A 30 -24.38 6.56 -2.10
C GLY A 30 -23.54 7.08 -0.92
N ALA A 31 -22.27 6.67 -0.78
CA ALA A 31 -21.35 7.28 0.18
C ALA A 31 -21.18 8.79 -0.10
N GLN A 32 -20.87 9.55 0.96
CA GLN A 32 -20.67 11.00 0.86
C GLN A 32 -19.33 11.38 0.22
N MET A 33 -18.34 10.51 0.34
CA MET A 33 -17.03 10.66 -0.29
C MET A 33 -17.01 9.88 -1.60
N ASN A 34 -16.03 10.15 -2.46
CA ASN A 34 -15.75 9.35 -3.64
C ASN A 34 -14.33 8.79 -3.52
N GLY A 35 -14.13 7.52 -3.85
CA GLY A 35 -12.86 6.81 -3.72
C GLY A 35 -12.57 5.92 -4.93
N GLY A 36 -11.32 5.99 -5.42
CA GLY A 36 -10.79 5.15 -6.47
C GLY A 36 -9.62 4.31 -5.97
N PHE A 37 -9.62 3.02 -6.29
CA PHE A 37 -8.68 2.05 -5.74
C PHE A 37 -7.98 1.26 -6.83
N TRP A 38 -6.66 1.17 -6.67
CA TRP A 38 -5.77 0.72 -7.73
C TRP A 38 -4.69 -0.20 -7.15
N HIS A 39 -4.15 -1.09 -7.97
CA HIS A 39 -3.00 -1.89 -7.61
C HIS A 39 -1.86 -1.68 -8.61
N PRO A 40 -0.65 -1.32 -8.16
CA PRO A 40 0.47 -1.11 -9.08
C PRO A 40 0.80 -2.36 -9.90
N ILE A 41 1.06 -2.17 -11.20
CA ILE A 41 1.51 -3.25 -12.08
C ILE A 41 3.03 -3.26 -12.05
N SER A 42 3.61 -4.40 -11.66
CA SER A 42 5.05 -4.58 -11.74
C SER A 42 5.49 -5.00 -13.15
N PRO A 43 6.47 -4.30 -13.77
CA PRO A 43 7.05 -4.75 -15.03
C PRO A 43 7.89 -6.02 -14.87
N ASP A 44 8.29 -6.36 -13.64
CA ASP A 44 8.99 -7.59 -13.28
C ASP A 44 8.53 -8.06 -11.89
N SER A 45 7.37 -8.70 -11.85
CA SER A 45 6.72 -9.15 -10.62
C SER A 45 7.48 -10.23 -9.86
N ARG A 46 8.54 -10.82 -10.46
CA ARG A 46 9.41 -11.79 -9.77
C ARG A 46 10.37 -11.09 -8.83
N HIS A 47 10.86 -9.91 -9.19
CA HIS A 47 11.87 -9.19 -8.41
C HIS A 47 11.30 -7.95 -7.73
N PHE A 48 10.38 -7.25 -8.37
CA PHE A 48 9.81 -6.00 -7.87
C PHE A 48 8.32 -6.16 -7.62
N LYS A 49 7.87 -5.82 -6.42
CA LYS A 49 6.43 -5.81 -6.07
C LYS A 49 6.09 -4.55 -5.27
N PRO A 50 4.83 -4.09 -5.31
CA PRO A 50 4.40 -2.98 -4.47
C PRO A 50 4.34 -3.41 -3.00
N LEU A 51 4.20 -2.41 -2.13
CA LEU A 51 4.04 -2.60 -0.69
C LEU A 51 2.57 -2.62 -0.23
N GLY A 52 1.65 -2.38 -1.16
CA GLY A 52 0.21 -2.26 -0.94
C GLY A 52 -0.49 -1.76 -2.21
N SER A 53 -1.81 -1.67 -2.13
CA SER A 53 -2.61 -0.93 -3.11
C SER A 53 -2.58 0.57 -2.86
N VAL A 54 -3.03 1.34 -3.85
CA VAL A 54 -3.18 2.80 -3.78
C VAL A 54 -4.66 3.14 -3.73
N ALA A 55 -5.00 4.13 -2.91
CA ALA A 55 -6.33 4.72 -2.85
C ALA A 55 -6.21 6.22 -3.13
N VAL A 56 -7.17 6.76 -3.87
CA VAL A 56 -7.27 8.18 -4.18
C VAL A 56 -8.69 8.68 -3.93
N SER A 57 -8.82 9.97 -3.60
CA SER A 57 -10.12 10.61 -3.56
C SER A 57 -10.60 10.90 -4.98
N GLY A 58 -11.84 10.52 -5.28
CA GLY A 58 -12.46 10.66 -6.60
C GLY A 58 -12.21 9.49 -7.56
N TYR A 59 -12.65 9.66 -8.81
CA TYR A 59 -12.69 8.63 -9.84
C TYR A 59 -11.68 8.82 -10.97
N GLN A 60 -10.70 9.69 -10.76
CA GLN A 60 -9.70 10.00 -11.79
C GLN A 60 -8.84 8.76 -12.07
N ASP A 61 -8.51 8.53 -13.34
CA ASP A 61 -7.50 7.56 -13.73
C ASP A 61 -6.13 8.06 -13.29
N ILE A 62 -5.40 7.27 -12.51
CA ILE A 62 -4.10 7.68 -11.96
C ILE A 62 -2.92 7.27 -12.86
N ASN A 63 -3.17 6.50 -13.92
CA ASN A 63 -2.14 6.03 -14.83
C ASN A 63 -1.38 7.19 -15.47
N GLY A 64 -0.05 7.16 -15.40
CA GLY A 64 0.83 8.21 -15.92
C GLY A 64 0.87 9.51 -15.09
N GLN A 65 0.07 9.63 -14.02
CA GLN A 65 -0.05 10.88 -13.26
C GLN A 65 0.75 10.86 -11.96
N VAL A 66 0.76 9.72 -11.26
CA VAL A 66 1.38 9.58 -9.94
C VAL A 66 2.33 8.37 -9.91
N PRO A 67 3.57 8.54 -9.44
CA PRO A 67 4.50 7.44 -9.31
C PRO A 67 4.34 6.70 -7.98
N VAL A 68 4.57 5.38 -8.01
CA VAL A 68 4.87 4.57 -6.82
C VAL A 68 6.25 3.95 -6.91
N ILE A 69 6.75 3.50 -5.77
CA ILE A 69 7.91 2.62 -5.69
C ILE A 69 7.47 1.16 -5.66
N LEU A 70 8.19 0.33 -6.39
CA LEU A 70 8.21 -1.10 -6.16
C LEU A 70 9.55 -1.46 -5.53
N VAL A 71 9.53 -2.47 -4.66
CA VAL A 71 10.71 -2.89 -3.92
C VAL A 71 11.09 -4.31 -4.29
N GLY A 72 12.34 -4.68 -4.05
CA GLY A 72 12.87 -6.02 -4.23
C GLY A 72 14.02 -6.28 -3.27
N ASP A 73 14.46 -7.54 -3.19
CA ASP A 73 15.66 -7.89 -2.43
C ASP A 73 16.92 -7.41 -3.18
N ASN A 74 17.89 -6.88 -2.44
CA ASN A 74 19.25 -6.63 -2.94
C ASN A 74 20.25 -7.51 -2.19
N PRO A 75 20.52 -8.74 -2.66
CA PRO A 75 21.39 -9.67 -1.95
C PRO A 75 22.85 -9.19 -1.86
N SER A 76 23.26 -8.29 -2.76
CA SER A 76 24.63 -7.77 -2.84
C SER A 76 24.99 -6.75 -1.75
N SER A 77 24.02 -6.27 -0.97
CA SER A 77 24.21 -5.25 0.07
C SER A 77 23.71 -5.70 1.45
N ARG A 78 23.57 -7.01 1.68
CA ARG A 78 23.15 -7.54 2.99
C ARG A 78 24.22 -7.23 4.07
N PRO A 79 23.83 -6.72 5.25
CA PRO A 79 24.73 -6.51 6.37
C PRO A 79 25.35 -7.83 6.82
N GLU A 80 26.59 -7.75 7.25
CA GLU A 80 27.30 -8.89 7.84
C GLU A 80 26.48 -9.47 9.01
N GLY A 81 26.22 -10.78 8.98
CA GLY A 81 25.39 -11.47 9.98
C GLY A 81 23.87 -11.45 9.72
N LYS A 82 23.39 -10.88 8.61
CA LYS A 82 21.98 -10.96 8.18
C LYS A 82 21.81 -11.73 6.87
N ASP A 83 21.65 -13.04 6.98
CA ASP A 83 21.44 -13.92 5.81
C ASP A 83 20.03 -13.87 5.21
N TRP A 84 19.13 -13.07 5.79
CA TRP A 84 17.69 -13.09 5.47
C TRP A 84 17.35 -11.96 4.49
N PRO A 85 16.57 -12.23 3.42
CA PRO A 85 16.18 -11.23 2.42
C PRO A 85 15.50 -10.00 3.03
N ALA A 86 15.66 -8.85 2.40
CA ALA A 86 15.00 -7.61 2.81
C ALA A 86 13.48 -7.62 2.62
N VAL A 87 13.00 -8.50 1.71
CA VAL A 87 11.58 -8.68 1.39
C VAL A 87 11.15 -10.13 1.52
N ALA A 88 9.88 -10.37 1.85
CA ALA A 88 9.27 -11.69 1.86
C ALA A 88 7.80 -11.62 1.43
N SER A 89 7.27 -12.69 0.83
CA SER A 89 5.83 -12.78 0.52
C SER A 89 5.02 -12.84 1.82
N PRO A 90 3.81 -12.26 1.86
CA PRO A 90 2.89 -12.49 2.96
C PRO A 90 2.53 -13.97 3.09
N MET A 91 2.28 -14.41 4.32
CA MET A 91 1.87 -15.79 4.61
C MET A 91 0.46 -16.08 4.11
N HIS A 92 -0.43 -15.09 4.16
CA HIS A 92 -1.79 -15.09 3.62
C HIS A 92 -2.38 -13.69 3.77
N TYR A 93 -3.67 -13.55 3.47
CA TYR A 93 -4.41 -12.31 3.65
C TYR A 93 -5.71 -12.53 4.43
N GLU A 94 -6.03 -11.58 5.30
CA GLU A 94 -7.26 -11.51 6.08
C GLU A 94 -8.20 -10.44 5.51
N LEU A 95 -9.49 -10.75 5.40
CA LEU A 95 -10.48 -9.80 4.92
C LEU A 95 -10.69 -8.69 5.97
N VAL A 96 -10.48 -7.44 5.56
CA VAL A 96 -10.80 -6.27 6.40
C VAL A 96 -12.22 -5.82 6.12
N TRP A 97 -12.57 -5.65 4.84
CA TRP A 97 -13.87 -5.14 4.39
C TRP A 97 -14.21 -5.63 2.97
N ASP A 98 -15.50 -5.81 2.69
CA ASP A 98 -16.04 -6.03 1.34
C ASP A 98 -17.22 -5.09 1.11
N ASP A 99 -17.50 -4.77 -0.15
CA ASP A 99 -18.54 -3.82 -0.54
C ASP A 99 -19.92 -4.46 -0.70
N LYS A 100 -20.11 -5.68 -0.17
CA LYS A 100 -21.38 -6.40 -0.28
C LYS A 100 -22.53 -5.60 0.31
N GLY A 101 -23.55 -5.38 -0.52
CA GLY A 101 -24.73 -4.61 -0.13
C GLY A 101 -24.52 -3.09 -0.14
N SER A 102 -23.38 -2.60 -0.64
CA SER A 102 -23.15 -1.15 -0.82
C SER A 102 -23.94 -0.54 -1.95
N GLY A 103 -24.33 -1.32 -2.95
CA GLY A 103 -24.93 -0.80 -4.18
C GLY A 103 -23.93 -0.13 -5.12
N ALA A 104 -22.62 -0.22 -4.84
CA ALA A 104 -21.59 0.18 -5.79
C ALA A 104 -21.73 -0.57 -7.12
N GLU A 105 -21.34 0.08 -8.21
CA GLU A 105 -21.46 -0.46 -9.57
C GLU A 105 -20.59 -1.71 -9.81
N ASN A 106 -19.56 -1.93 -8.98
CA ASN A 106 -18.60 -3.02 -9.11
C ASN A 106 -18.27 -3.60 -7.75
N ASP A 107 -18.03 -4.91 -7.70
CA ASP A 107 -17.64 -5.61 -6.47
C ASP A 107 -16.16 -5.38 -6.12
N GLY A 108 -15.86 -5.22 -4.83
CA GLY A 108 -14.51 -5.01 -4.32
C GLY A 108 -14.32 -5.47 -2.89
N SER A 109 -13.07 -5.75 -2.55
CA SER A 109 -12.71 -6.11 -1.18
C SER A 109 -11.31 -5.66 -0.82
N ILE A 110 -11.10 -5.42 0.47
CA ILE A 110 -9.85 -4.93 1.04
C ILE A 110 -9.30 -5.95 2.03
N TRP A 111 -8.04 -6.29 1.84
CA TRP A 111 -7.37 -7.40 2.50
C TRP A 111 -6.10 -6.92 3.21
N ARG A 112 -5.93 -7.35 4.45
CA ARG A 112 -4.71 -7.12 5.22
C ARG A 112 -3.76 -8.30 5.04
N PRO A 113 -2.56 -8.08 4.50
CA PRO A 113 -1.54 -9.13 4.44
C PRO A 113 -1.03 -9.48 5.84
N VAL A 114 -0.78 -10.77 6.07
CA VAL A 114 -0.16 -11.29 7.29
C VAL A 114 1.31 -11.56 7.02
N ALA A 115 2.19 -10.82 7.70
CA ALA A 115 3.64 -10.91 7.50
C ALA A 115 4.23 -12.20 8.10
N PRO A 116 5.26 -12.79 7.48
CA PRO A 116 6.06 -13.82 8.15
C PRO A 116 6.85 -13.24 9.33
N HIS A 117 7.29 -14.10 10.25
CA HIS A 117 8.08 -13.69 11.41
C HIS A 117 9.34 -12.90 11.00
N GLY A 118 9.58 -11.75 11.63
CA GLY A 118 10.69 -10.86 11.33
C GLY A 118 10.42 -9.87 10.18
N TYR A 119 9.22 -9.87 9.61
CA TYR A 119 8.77 -8.97 8.56
C TYR A 119 7.51 -8.21 8.96
N VAL A 120 7.23 -7.12 8.24
CA VAL A 120 6.06 -6.26 8.38
C VAL A 120 5.55 -5.91 6.99
N CYS A 121 4.26 -6.14 6.75
CA CYS A 121 3.59 -5.68 5.53
C CYS A 121 2.99 -4.30 5.83
N VAL A 122 3.27 -3.29 5.01
CA VAL A 122 3.02 -1.88 5.36
C VAL A 122 1.74 -1.29 4.75
N GLY A 123 1.20 -1.88 3.68
CA GLY A 123 -0.07 -1.47 3.06
C GLY A 123 -1.08 -2.61 2.96
N ASP A 124 -2.36 -2.25 2.93
CA ASP A 124 -3.45 -3.18 2.61
C ASP A 124 -3.62 -3.33 1.08
N VAL A 125 -4.29 -4.40 0.63
CA VAL A 125 -4.45 -4.76 -0.79
C VAL A 125 -5.93 -4.75 -1.18
N VAL A 126 -6.24 -4.12 -2.31
CA VAL A 126 -7.59 -4.14 -2.89
C VAL A 126 -7.69 -5.21 -3.97
N ALA A 127 -8.73 -6.02 -3.89
CA ALA A 127 -9.11 -7.00 -4.91
C ALA A 127 -10.33 -6.50 -5.69
N ASN A 128 -10.34 -6.81 -6.99
CA ASN A 128 -11.54 -6.72 -7.81
C ASN A 128 -12.37 -7.98 -7.54
N GLY A 129 -13.58 -7.82 -6.99
CA GLY A 129 -14.39 -8.89 -6.43
C GLY A 129 -13.96 -9.34 -5.02
N TYR A 130 -14.41 -10.52 -4.62
CA TYR A 130 -14.33 -11.03 -3.23
C TYR A 130 -13.30 -12.14 -3.00
N HIS A 131 -12.50 -12.45 -4.01
CA HIS A 131 -11.48 -13.49 -3.90
C HIS A 131 -10.22 -12.93 -3.23
N ARG A 132 -9.61 -13.76 -2.38
CA ARG A 132 -8.37 -13.42 -1.71
C ARG A 132 -7.28 -13.08 -2.75
N PRO A 133 -6.45 -12.03 -2.54
CA PRO A 133 -5.32 -11.73 -3.39
C PRO A 133 -4.30 -12.87 -3.47
N SER A 134 -3.50 -12.87 -4.55
CA SER A 134 -2.34 -13.75 -4.67
C SER A 134 -1.30 -13.44 -3.60
N HIS A 135 -0.59 -14.47 -3.12
CA HIS A 135 0.58 -14.30 -2.25
C HIS A 135 1.67 -13.45 -2.91
N ASP A 136 1.67 -13.35 -4.24
CA ASP A 136 2.62 -12.54 -5.00
C ASP A 136 2.17 -11.10 -5.27
N ALA A 137 1.06 -10.64 -4.70
CA ALA A 137 0.56 -9.28 -4.97
C ALA A 137 1.48 -8.20 -4.39
N ILE A 138 2.13 -8.44 -3.26
CA ILE A 138 3.01 -7.46 -2.60
C ILE A 138 4.26 -8.11 -2.01
N TRP A 139 5.20 -7.27 -1.58
CA TRP A 139 6.22 -7.65 -0.60
C TRP A 139 5.89 -7.12 0.79
N CYS A 140 6.27 -7.91 1.80
CA CYS A 140 6.46 -7.45 3.17
C CYS A 140 7.95 -7.18 3.39
N LEU A 141 8.27 -6.23 4.27
CA LEU A 141 9.61 -5.73 4.52
C LEU A 141 10.18 -6.32 5.79
N ARG A 142 11.49 -6.56 5.82
CA ARG A 142 12.16 -6.96 7.06
C ARG A 142 11.99 -5.86 8.12
N ASN A 143 11.75 -6.25 9.38
CA ASN A 143 11.27 -5.34 10.42
C ASN A 143 12.20 -4.15 10.71
N ASP A 144 13.51 -4.30 10.50
CA ASP A 144 14.52 -3.25 10.69
C ASP A 144 14.52 -2.16 9.59
N LEU A 145 13.81 -2.40 8.49
CA LEU A 145 13.64 -1.45 7.37
C LEU A 145 12.35 -0.62 7.51
N VAL A 146 11.57 -0.86 8.56
CA VAL A 146 10.24 -0.28 8.71
C VAL A 146 10.22 0.66 9.91
N PHE A 147 9.62 1.83 9.72
CA PHE A 147 9.48 2.86 10.74
C PHE A 147 8.01 3.14 11.06
N ASP A 148 7.76 3.67 12.26
CA ASP A 148 6.45 4.14 12.68
C ASP A 148 6.05 5.40 11.92
N GLY A 149 4.90 5.33 11.26
CA GLY A 149 4.26 6.44 10.56
C GLY A 149 3.15 7.09 11.39
N SER A 150 2.35 7.91 10.71
CA SER A 150 1.06 8.39 11.21
C SER A 150 0.01 8.29 10.11
N TYR A 151 -1.26 8.42 10.48
CA TYR A 151 -2.32 8.57 9.49
C TYR A 151 -2.46 10.01 9.05
N ASP A 152 -2.93 10.17 7.82
CA ASP A 152 -3.16 11.47 7.24
C ASP A 152 -4.53 12.04 7.61
N SER A 153 -4.63 13.37 7.63
CA SER A 153 -5.90 14.08 7.81
C SER A 153 -6.03 15.15 6.73
N PRO A 154 -7.05 15.07 5.85
CA PRO A 154 -8.23 14.20 5.97
C PRO A 154 -8.00 12.74 5.54
N VAL A 155 -8.94 11.88 5.95
CA VAL A 155 -9.09 10.50 5.44
C VAL A 155 -9.25 10.50 3.91
N ILE A 156 -8.72 9.48 3.22
CA ILE A 156 -8.81 9.38 1.76
C ILE A 156 -10.26 9.11 1.34
N TRP A 157 -10.91 8.16 2.01
CA TRP A 157 -12.28 7.75 1.74
C TRP A 157 -12.92 7.08 2.97
N SER A 158 -14.24 7.21 3.10
CA SER A 158 -15.05 6.42 4.03
C SER A 158 -16.40 6.11 3.39
N ASN A 159 -17.03 5.02 3.82
CA ASN A 159 -18.36 4.66 3.33
C ASN A 159 -19.50 5.37 4.08
N ALA A 160 -19.21 6.41 4.85
CA ALA A 160 -20.22 7.16 5.60
C ALA A 160 -21.31 7.70 4.65
N GLY A 161 -22.58 7.55 5.06
CA GLY A 161 -23.75 7.97 4.28
C GLY A 161 -24.25 6.97 3.24
N SER A 162 -23.53 5.89 2.94
CA SER A 162 -23.98 4.83 2.01
C SER A 162 -25.16 4.00 2.52
N GLY A 163 -25.46 4.07 3.83
CA GLY A 163 -26.54 3.29 4.44
C GLY A 163 -26.20 1.81 4.70
N VAL A 164 -24.98 1.37 4.40
CA VAL A 164 -24.51 0.01 4.73
C VAL A 164 -24.25 -0.14 6.22
N GLN A 165 -24.40 -1.37 6.73
CA GLN A 165 -24.20 -1.65 8.16
C GLN A 165 -22.73 -1.79 8.57
N ARG A 166 -21.83 -2.07 7.62
CA ARG A 166 -20.41 -2.32 7.89
C ARG A 166 -19.59 -1.08 7.56
N ASP A 167 -19.23 -0.33 8.57
CA ASP A 167 -18.40 0.86 8.43
C ASP A 167 -16.99 0.53 7.92
N THR A 168 -16.41 1.46 7.16
CA THR A 168 -15.02 1.41 6.74
C THR A 168 -14.47 2.80 6.43
N SER A 169 -13.17 2.95 6.61
CA SER A 169 -12.43 4.15 6.21
C SER A 169 -11.00 3.83 5.80
N ILE A 170 -10.44 4.68 4.95
CA ILE A 170 -9.18 4.46 4.23
C ILE A 170 -8.23 5.61 4.51
N TRP A 171 -7.13 5.28 5.17
CA TRP A 171 -6.20 6.23 5.70
C TRP A 171 -4.85 6.12 5.01
N GLY A 172 -4.39 7.24 4.45
CA GLY A 172 -3.03 7.37 3.94
C GLY A 172 -2.04 7.21 5.08
N VAL A 173 -0.93 6.50 4.83
CA VAL A 173 0.15 6.40 5.80
C VAL A 173 1.21 7.43 5.44
N ASN A 174 1.47 8.32 6.39
CA ASN A 174 2.54 9.29 6.32
C ASN A 174 3.81 8.77 6.98
N ASP A 175 4.91 9.15 6.36
CA ASP A 175 6.24 9.02 6.86
C ASP A 175 6.61 10.19 7.78
N GLN A 176 7.42 9.92 8.80
CA GLN A 176 7.79 10.93 9.82
C GLN A 176 9.02 11.73 9.38
N PRO A 177 9.07 13.08 9.53
CA PRO A 177 10.17 13.91 9.01
C PRO A 177 11.57 13.56 9.53
N ARG A 178 11.62 12.83 10.65
CA ARG A 178 12.83 12.52 11.41
C ARG A 178 13.65 11.35 10.83
N HIS A 179 13.17 10.68 9.79
CA HIS A 179 13.87 9.53 9.19
C HIS A 179 14.19 9.79 7.71
N PRO A 180 15.38 9.40 7.21
CA PRO A 180 15.74 9.52 5.80
C PRO A 180 14.83 8.69 4.90
N ARG A 181 14.57 9.21 3.69
CA ARG A 181 13.58 8.65 2.76
C ARG A 181 14.03 8.76 1.31
N ILE A 182 13.59 7.82 0.48
CA ILE A 182 13.56 8.01 -0.97
C ILE A 182 12.40 8.96 -1.25
N LYS A 183 12.70 10.20 -1.62
CA LYS A 183 11.69 11.13 -2.12
C LYS A 183 11.25 10.67 -3.50
N VAL A 184 10.05 10.10 -3.57
CA VAL A 184 9.36 9.92 -4.84
C VAL A 184 8.64 11.25 -5.12
N PRO A 185 8.82 11.87 -6.30
CA PRO A 185 8.08 13.07 -6.65
C PRO A 185 6.60 12.72 -6.84
N ALA A 186 5.81 12.82 -5.78
CA ALA A 186 4.38 12.64 -5.80
C ALA A 186 3.67 13.96 -5.46
N PRO A 187 2.42 14.16 -5.91
CA PRO A 187 1.61 15.30 -5.47
C PRO A 187 1.47 15.33 -3.95
N ASP A 188 1.21 16.52 -3.39
CA ASP A 188 0.83 16.65 -1.98
C ASP A 188 -0.40 15.77 -1.67
N ASN A 189 -0.40 15.11 -0.50
CA ASN A 189 -1.44 14.17 -0.06
C ASN A 189 -1.59 12.88 -0.91
N TYR A 190 -0.57 12.51 -1.67
CA TYR A 190 -0.49 11.18 -2.30
C TYR A 190 0.29 10.21 -1.43
N HIS A 191 -0.30 9.04 -1.16
CA HIS A 191 0.33 8.01 -0.33
C HIS A 191 0.64 6.77 -1.17
N PRO A 192 1.86 6.21 -1.04
CA PRO A 192 2.22 4.99 -1.76
C PRO A 192 1.46 3.75 -1.26
N THR A 193 0.87 3.81 -0.06
CA THR A 193 0.08 2.76 0.58
C THR A 193 -0.97 3.35 1.50
N PHE A 194 -2.01 2.57 1.84
CA PHE A 194 -3.02 2.95 2.82
C PHE A 194 -3.29 1.83 3.85
N ARG A 195 -4.02 2.18 4.91
CA ARG A 195 -4.64 1.23 5.85
C ARG A 195 -6.15 1.40 5.89
N CYS A 196 -6.85 0.26 5.92
CA CYS A 196 -8.29 0.16 6.06
C CYS A 196 -8.68 -0.05 7.53
N SER A 197 -9.67 0.72 7.97
CA SER A 197 -10.31 0.61 9.28
C SER A 197 -11.67 -0.06 9.11
N LYS A 198 -12.11 -0.84 10.10
CA LYS A 198 -13.47 -1.43 10.16
C LYS A 198 -14.50 -0.45 10.76
N THR A 199 -14.14 0.83 10.84
CA THR A 199 -14.94 1.92 11.41
C THR A 199 -14.66 3.19 10.60
N HIS A 200 -15.33 4.31 10.91
CA HIS A 200 -14.99 5.62 10.35
C HIS A 200 -13.83 6.34 11.08
N ALA A 201 -13.22 5.69 12.08
CA ALA A 201 -12.07 6.23 12.80
C ALA A 201 -10.74 5.65 12.26
N GLU A 202 -9.64 6.33 12.59
CA GLU A 202 -8.28 5.86 12.31
C GLU A 202 -8.09 4.40 12.80
N PRO A 203 -7.36 3.57 12.04
CA PRO A 203 -6.91 2.28 12.54
C PRO A 203 -5.96 2.46 13.73
N ASP A 204 -5.62 1.35 14.38
CA ASP A 204 -4.57 1.38 15.40
C ASP A 204 -3.24 1.87 14.82
N LEU A 205 -2.62 2.84 15.50
CA LEU A 205 -1.39 3.50 15.07
C LEU A 205 -0.23 2.53 14.82
N HIS A 206 -0.18 1.35 15.47
CA HIS A 206 0.88 0.36 15.20
C HIS A 206 0.85 -0.19 13.76
N LEU A 207 -0.24 0.01 13.03
CA LEU A 207 -0.37 -0.39 11.63
C LEU A 207 0.17 0.68 10.67
N ALA A 208 0.34 1.93 11.13
CA ALA A 208 0.95 3.01 10.38
C ALA A 208 2.45 2.77 10.31
N LYS A 209 2.87 2.15 9.21
CA LYS A 209 4.25 1.71 8.99
C LYS A 209 4.67 2.11 7.59
N TYR A 210 5.93 2.47 7.41
CA TYR A 210 6.46 2.80 6.09
C TYR A 210 7.91 2.32 5.94
N LEU A 211 8.34 2.15 4.69
CA LEU A 211 9.74 1.86 4.36
C LEU A 211 10.60 3.10 4.62
N GLY A 212 11.56 3.01 5.52
CA GLY A 212 12.57 4.05 5.74
C GLY A 212 13.98 3.53 5.49
N PHE A 213 14.95 4.46 5.46
CA PHE A 213 16.36 4.14 5.25
C PHE A 213 17.20 4.83 6.33
N TYR A 214 18.17 4.14 6.92
CA TYR A 214 19.20 4.79 7.75
C TYR A 214 20.28 5.36 6.81
N GLN A 215 20.65 6.63 6.98
CA GLN A 215 21.94 7.10 6.47
C GLN A 215 22.99 6.58 7.45
N ALA A 216 23.94 5.80 6.94
CA ALA A 216 25.19 5.54 7.65
C ALA A 216 26.06 6.81 7.61
#